data_AF-A0A531KPC2-F1
#
_entry.id   AF-A0A531KPC2-F1
#
_cell.length_a   1.000
_cell.length_b   1.000
_cell.length_c   1.000
_cell.angle_alpha   90.00
_cell.angle_beta   90.00
_cell.angle_gamma   90.00
#
_symmetry.space_group_name_H-M   'P 1'
#
loop_
_entity.id
_entity.type
_entity.pdbx_description
1 polymer ?
#
loop_
_entity_poly.entity_id
_entity_poly.type
_entity_poly.pdbx_seq_one_letter_code
_entity_poly.pdbx_strand_id
1 'polypeptide(L)'
;MEVSGQSFHRAKGLEADYTVLLDVSEGDYGVPSRIEDDELLNLVIPQPETFAYAEERRLFYVALTRASRGVYLITNSRQPSRYIRELCEIAGDEVRYET
;
A
#
# COMPACT_ATOMS: atom_id res chain seq x y z
N MET A 1 1.02 13.17 21.72
CA MET A 1 0.76 12.30 20.55
C MET A 1 1.86 12.62 19.54
N GLU A 2 2.71 11.65 19.24
CA GLU A 2 3.80 11.82 18.27
C GLU A 2 3.31 11.41 16.87
N VAL A 3 3.68 12.18 15.86
CA VAL A 3 3.27 11.95 14.46
C VAL A 3 4.52 12.01 13.59
N SER A 4 4.70 11.01 12.73
CA SER A 4 5.80 10.98 11.76
C SER A 4 5.28 10.57 10.37
N GLY A 5 5.87 11.14 9.32
CA GLY A 5 5.55 10.84 7.93
C GLY A 5 6.67 10.02 7.27
N GLN A 6 6.32 8.90 6.64
CA GLN A 6 7.27 7.95 6.05
C GLN A 6 6.70 7.31 4.80
N SER A 7 7.55 6.88 3.87
CA SER A 7 7.14 5.99 2.77
C SER A 7 6.93 4.56 3.30
N PHE A 8 6.25 3.71 2.53
CA PHE A 8 6.05 2.30 2.90
C PHE A 8 7.39 1.57 3.15
N HIS A 9 8.39 1.83 2.31
CA HIS A 9 9.73 1.26 2.49
C HIS A 9 10.39 1.71 3.78
N ARG A 10 10.31 3.00 4.12
CA ARG A 10 10.95 3.55 5.31
C ARG A 10 10.26 3.09 6.60
N ALA A 11 8.96 2.87 6.55
CA ALA A 11 8.18 2.35 7.67
C ALA A 11 8.44 0.86 7.98
N LYS A 12 9.14 0.13 7.10
CA LYS A 12 9.44 -1.30 7.30
C LYS A 12 10.23 -1.50 8.60
N GLY A 13 9.73 -2.37 9.47
CA GLY A 13 10.35 -2.67 10.78
C GLY A 13 10.00 -1.69 11.90
N LEU A 14 9.23 -0.64 11.61
CA LEU A 14 8.65 0.25 12.62
C LEU A 14 7.21 -0.16 12.95
N GLU A 15 6.67 0.33 14.06
CA GLU A 15 5.28 0.05 14.46
C GLU A 15 4.65 1.33 15.03
N ALA A 16 3.33 1.40 14.92
CA ALA A 16 2.52 2.47 15.49
C ALA A 16 1.18 1.91 15.96
N ASP A 17 0.56 2.58 16.93
CA ASP A 17 -0.80 2.25 17.36
C ASP A 17 -1.80 2.37 16.21
N TYR A 18 -1.70 3.47 15.46
CA TYR A 18 -2.52 3.72 14.28
C TYR A 18 -1.65 4.16 13.11
N THR A 19 -2.05 3.77 11.91
CA THR A 19 -1.45 4.27 10.68
C THR A 19 -2.49 4.94 9.81
N VAL A 20 -2.06 5.97 9.08
CA VAL A 20 -2.87 6.66 8.07
C VAL A 20 -2.10 6.58 6.76
N LEU A 21 -2.61 5.79 5.81
CA LEU A 21 -2.03 5.71 4.47
C LEU A 21 -2.68 6.78 3.61
N LEU A 22 -1.86 7.67 3.08
CA LEU A 22 -2.29 8.76 2.23
C LEU A 22 -2.30 8.33 0.77
N ASP A 23 -3.26 8.86 0.03
CA ASP A 23 -3.42 8.69 -1.42
C ASP A 23 -3.35 7.23 -1.91
N VAL A 24 -4.14 6.36 -1.26
CA VAL A 24 -4.28 4.95 -1.65
C VAL A 24 -5.20 4.85 -2.88
N SER A 25 -4.73 5.38 -3.99
CA SER A 25 -5.47 5.58 -5.26
C SER A 25 -4.73 4.92 -6.43
N GLU A 26 -5.42 4.62 -7.52
CA GLU A 26 -4.76 4.23 -8.78
C GLU A 26 -4.03 5.43 -9.42
N GLY A 27 -2.99 5.18 -10.21
CA GLY A 27 -2.22 6.21 -10.94
C GLY A 27 -0.73 5.87 -11.00
N ASP A 28 0.06 6.70 -11.68
CA ASP A 28 1.51 6.46 -11.86
C ASP A 28 2.27 6.47 -10.53
N TYR A 29 1.91 7.42 -9.64
CA TYR A 29 2.42 7.55 -8.28
C TYR A 29 1.46 6.96 -7.22
N GLY A 30 0.49 6.15 -7.66
CA GLY A 30 -0.54 5.60 -6.81
C GLY A 30 -0.09 4.36 -6.04
N VAL A 31 -1.06 3.63 -5.51
CA VAL A 31 -0.87 2.31 -4.90
C VAL A 31 -1.73 1.32 -5.70
N PRO A 32 -1.14 0.37 -6.44
CA PRO A 32 0.29 0.16 -6.66
C PRO A 32 0.98 1.27 -7.47
N SER A 33 2.26 1.50 -7.19
CA SER A 33 3.13 2.29 -8.08
C SER A 33 3.25 1.60 -9.44
N ARG A 34 3.26 2.40 -10.51
CA ARG A 34 3.47 1.92 -11.88
C ARG A 34 4.74 2.47 -12.52
N ILE A 35 5.55 3.14 -11.71
CA ILE A 35 6.86 3.62 -12.14
C ILE A 35 7.73 2.38 -12.36
N GLU A 36 8.21 2.23 -13.59
CA GLU A 36 9.12 1.16 -13.95
C GLU A 36 10.53 1.46 -13.45
N ASP A 37 11.23 0.42 -13.03
CA ASP A 37 12.63 0.47 -12.67
C ASP A 37 13.52 0.65 -13.92
N ASP A 38 14.76 1.13 -13.70
CA ASP A 38 15.74 1.30 -14.77
C ASP A 38 16.03 -0.03 -15.49
N GLU A 39 16.10 -0.01 -16.82
CA GLU A 39 16.37 -1.19 -17.64
C GLU A 39 17.66 -1.94 -17.24
N LEU A 40 18.67 -1.23 -16.71
CA LEU A 40 19.92 -1.83 -16.23
C LEU A 40 19.70 -2.75 -15.02
N LEU A 41 18.68 -2.48 -14.19
CA LEU A 41 18.37 -3.32 -13.04
C LEU A 41 17.84 -4.69 -13.48
N ASN A 42 17.24 -4.81 -14.67
CA ASN A 42 16.79 -6.10 -15.23
C ASN A 42 17.93 -7.11 -15.43
N LEU A 43 19.20 -6.66 -15.44
CA LEU A 43 20.37 -7.54 -15.55
C LEU A 43 20.64 -8.33 -14.26
N VAL A 44 20.13 -7.85 -13.12
CA VAL A 44 20.43 -8.40 -11.79
C VAL A 44 19.18 -8.71 -10.97
N ILE A 45 18.01 -8.20 -11.37
CA ILE A 45 16.74 -8.52 -10.73
C ILE A 45 16.36 -9.98 -11.07
N PRO A 46 15.89 -10.77 -10.09
CA PRO A 46 15.33 -12.10 -10.32
C PRO A 46 14.22 -12.10 -11.39
N GLN A 47 13.86 -13.27 -11.91
CA GLN A 47 12.78 -13.34 -12.90
C GLN A 47 11.51 -12.65 -12.38
N PRO A 48 10.81 -11.89 -13.25
CA PRO A 48 9.61 -11.15 -12.87
C PRO A 48 8.56 -12.11 -12.32
N GLU A 49 7.92 -11.69 -11.24
CA GLU A 49 6.87 -12.47 -10.61
C GLU A 49 5.65 -12.60 -11.54
N THR A 50 5.02 -13.76 -11.54
CA THR A 50 3.85 -14.03 -12.40
C THR A 50 2.59 -13.31 -11.91
N PHE A 51 2.58 -12.86 -10.67
CA PHE A 51 1.45 -12.15 -10.08
C PHE A 51 1.60 -10.63 -10.29
N ALA A 52 0.56 -10.00 -10.84
CA ALA A 52 0.58 -8.57 -11.17
C ALA A 52 0.85 -7.70 -9.92
N TYR A 53 1.83 -6.81 -10.02
CA TYR A 53 2.24 -5.88 -8.96
C TYR A 53 2.58 -6.57 -7.63
N ALA A 54 3.19 -7.76 -7.68
CA ALA A 54 3.47 -8.58 -6.50
C ALA A 54 4.33 -7.87 -5.44
N GLU A 55 5.34 -7.09 -5.85
CA GLU A 55 6.15 -6.29 -4.94
C GLU A 55 5.33 -5.20 -4.24
N GLU A 56 4.61 -4.38 -5.01
CA GLU A 56 3.75 -3.32 -4.49
C GLU A 56 2.67 -3.85 -3.54
N ARG A 57 2.13 -5.04 -3.83
CA ARG A 57 1.17 -5.72 -2.94
C ARG A 57 1.81 -6.07 -1.60
N ARG A 58 3.04 -6.57 -1.59
CA ARG A 58 3.77 -6.86 -0.34
C ARG A 58 4.07 -5.57 0.41
N LEU A 59 4.43 -4.49 -0.28
CA LEU A 59 4.63 -3.18 0.35
C LEU A 59 3.35 -2.65 1.00
N PHE A 60 2.22 -2.76 0.31
CA PHE A 60 0.92 -2.41 0.87
C PHE A 60 0.61 -3.23 2.13
N TYR A 61 0.81 -4.56 2.09
CA TYR A 61 0.68 -5.42 3.27
C TYR A 61 1.63 -5.02 4.42
N VAL A 62 2.88 -4.67 4.12
CA VAL A 62 3.83 -4.15 5.12
C VAL A 62 3.26 -2.91 5.80
N ALA A 63 2.72 -1.96 5.02
CA ALA A 63 2.14 -0.73 5.53
C ALA A 63 0.92 -1.00 6.45
N LEU A 64 0.00 -1.89 6.05
CA LEU A 64 -1.14 -2.30 6.89
C LEU A 64 -0.69 -2.89 8.22
N THR A 65 0.33 -3.76 8.19
CA THR A 65 0.83 -4.47 9.38
C THR A 65 1.73 -3.63 10.29
N ARG A 66 1.96 -2.34 9.98
CA ARG A 66 2.65 -1.44 10.93
C ARG A 66 1.71 -0.95 12.04
N ALA A 67 0.40 -1.05 11.85
CA ALA A 67 -0.59 -0.68 12.86
C ALA A 67 -0.87 -1.83 13.83
N SER A 68 -0.86 -1.55 15.13
CA SER A 68 -1.27 -2.52 16.16
C SER A 68 -2.76 -2.43 16.52
N ARG A 69 -3.43 -1.29 16.25
CA ARG A 69 -4.83 -1.07 16.63
C ARG A 69 -5.76 -0.76 15.46
N GLY A 70 -5.29 -0.02 14.46
CA GLY A 70 -6.14 0.33 13.32
C GLY A 70 -5.43 1.06 12.20
N VAL A 71 -5.96 0.90 10.99
CA VAL A 71 -5.46 1.52 9.77
C VAL A 71 -6.54 2.40 9.16
N TYR A 72 -6.19 3.62 8.79
CA TYR A 72 -7.05 4.51 8.02
C TYR A 72 -6.47 4.70 6.61
N LEU A 73 -7.31 4.56 5.59
CA LEU A 73 -6.92 4.71 4.19
C LEU A 73 -7.61 5.95 3.63
N ILE A 74 -6.82 6.90 3.16
CA ILE A 74 -7.33 8.07 2.43
C ILE A 74 -7.15 7.80 0.95
N THR A 75 -8.23 7.90 0.18
CA THR A 75 -8.24 7.58 -1.25
C THR A 75 -9.04 8.59 -2.05
N ASN A 76 -8.68 8.77 -3.31
CA ASN A 76 -9.53 9.48 -4.26
C ASN A 76 -10.73 8.61 -4.63
N SER A 77 -11.93 9.07 -4.28
CA SER A 77 -13.19 8.35 -4.53
C SER A 77 -13.46 8.04 -6.02
N ARG A 78 -12.85 8.78 -6.96
CA ARG A 78 -12.99 8.53 -8.40
C ARG A 78 -12.12 7.39 -8.90
N GLN A 79 -11.01 7.10 -8.21
CA GLN A 79 -10.01 6.13 -8.66
C GLN A 79 -9.33 5.45 -7.47
N PRO A 80 -10.08 4.73 -6.61
CA PRO A 80 -9.50 4.06 -5.47
C PRO A 80 -8.56 2.95 -5.92
N SER A 81 -7.50 2.72 -5.15
CA SER A 81 -6.59 1.59 -5.36
C SER A 81 -7.36 0.29 -5.48
N ARG A 82 -6.96 -0.58 -6.43
CA ARG A 82 -7.46 -1.96 -6.50
C ARG A 82 -7.32 -2.74 -5.20
N TYR A 83 -6.31 -2.44 -4.39
CA TYR A 83 -6.08 -3.13 -3.12
C TYR A 83 -7.15 -2.81 -2.07
N ILE A 84 -7.85 -1.66 -2.18
CA ILE A 84 -8.99 -1.36 -1.30
C ILE A 84 -10.15 -2.33 -1.59
N ARG A 85 -10.43 -2.62 -2.87
CA ARG A 85 -11.49 -3.57 -3.25
C ARG A 85 -11.17 -4.97 -2.73
N GLU A 86 -9.95 -5.43 -2.96
CA GLU A 86 -9.48 -6.73 -2.49
C GLU A 86 -9.54 -6.83 -0.96
N LEU A 87 -9.18 -5.77 -0.22
CA LEU A 87 -9.35 -5.71 1.23
C LEU A 87 -10.81 -5.85 1.65
N CYS A 88 -11.74 -5.19 0.97
CA CYS A 88 -13.17 -5.28 1.29
C CYS A 88 -13.72 -6.68 1.04
N GLU A 89 -13.24 -7.36 0.01
CA GLU A 89 -13.61 -8.76 -0.27
C GLU A 89 -13.12 -9.72 0.83
N ILE A 90 -11.98 -9.43 1.47
CA ILE A 90 -11.38 -10.27 2.51
C ILE A 90 -11.94 -9.94 3.90
N ALA A 91 -12.02 -8.66 4.25
CA ALA A 91 -12.33 -8.19 5.60
C ALA A 91 -13.84 -7.88 5.80
N GLY A 92 -14.62 -7.80 4.73
CA GLY A 92 -16.07 -7.61 4.80
C GLY A 92 -16.46 -6.40 5.66
N ASP A 93 -17.27 -6.65 6.70
CA ASP A 93 -17.83 -5.63 7.58
C ASP A 93 -16.80 -4.94 8.50
N GLU A 94 -15.57 -5.45 8.56
CA GLU A 94 -14.48 -4.79 9.30
C GLU A 94 -13.97 -3.53 8.59
N VAL A 95 -14.19 -3.43 7.27
CA VAL A 95 -13.86 -2.22 6.51
C VAL A 95 -15.05 -1.27 6.53
N ARG A 96 -14.84 -0.08 7.07
CA ARG A 96 -15.85 0.97 7.12
C ARG A 96 -15.46 2.12 6.22
N TYR A 97 -16.40 2.55 5.40
CA TYR A 97 -16.27 3.75 4.59
C TYR A 97 -16.79 4.95 5.37
N GLU A 98 -15.96 5.97 5.49
CA GLU A 98 -16.33 7.30 5.98
C GLU A 98 -16.21 8.28 4.80
N THR A 99 -17.24 9.10 4.59
CA THR A 99 -17.31 10.10 3.49
C THR A 99 -17.31 11.50 4.05
#